data_AF-A0A087DP16-F1
#
_entry.id   AF-A0A087DP16-F1
#
_cell.length_a   1.000
_cell.length_b   1.000
_cell.length_c   1.000
_cell.angle_alpha   90.00
_cell.angle_beta   90.00
_cell.angle_gamma   90.00
#
_symmetry.space_group_name_H-M   'P 1'
#
loop_
_entity.id
_entity.type
_entity.pdbx_description
1 polymer ?
#
loop_
_entity_poly.entity_id
_entity_poly.type
_entity_poly.pdbx_seq_one_letter_code
_entity_poly.pdbx_strand_id
1 'polypeptide(L)' 'MAIRKPNGGAKAVSTAPLTSVQDTRSRGNGNGNGERVLMSFKIPSDLKMMLQENARERGTTASRIIIDGIRHELGLDD' A
#
# COMPACT_ATOMS: atom_id res chain seq x y z
N MET A 1 -7.89 27.79 -49.41
CA MET A 1 -7.38 26.46 -49.00
C MET A 1 -7.91 26.19 -47.59
N ALA A 2 -8.81 25.21 -47.42
CA ALA A 2 -9.50 24.96 -46.15
C ALA A 2 -8.87 23.76 -45.42
N ILE A 3 -8.40 23.97 -44.19
CA ILE A 3 -7.77 22.95 -43.35
C ILE A 3 -8.88 22.22 -42.57
N ARG A 4 -9.01 20.90 -42.77
CA ARG A 4 -10.02 20.06 -42.12
C ARG A 4 -9.49 19.60 -40.75
N LYS A 5 -10.26 19.81 -39.68
CA LYS A 5 -9.93 19.34 -38.32
C LYS A 5 -10.01 17.80 -38.26
N PRO A 6 -9.07 17.10 -37.59
CA PRO A 6 -9.22 15.68 -37.31
C PRO A 6 -10.24 15.47 -36.17
N ASN A 7 -11.32 14.77 -36.47
CA ASN A 7 -12.19 14.16 -35.45
C ASN A 7 -11.49 12.92 -34.89
N GLY A 8 -10.82 13.08 -33.75
CA GLY A 8 -10.24 11.96 -32.98
C GLY A 8 -10.74 12.04 -31.54
N GLY A 9 -11.78 11.28 -31.22
CA GLY A 9 -12.34 11.19 -29.87
C GLY A 9 -11.29 10.70 -28.88
N ALA A 10 -10.73 11.62 -28.10
CA ALA A 10 -9.92 11.28 -26.95
C ALA A 10 -10.84 10.60 -25.92
N LYS A 11 -10.73 9.28 -25.81
CA LYS A 11 -11.29 8.53 -24.68
C LYS A 11 -10.65 9.15 -23.44
N ALA A 12 -11.45 9.86 -22.65
CA ALA A 12 -10.99 10.49 -21.42
C ALA A 12 -10.32 9.42 -20.56
N VAL A 13 -8.99 9.48 -20.45
CA VAL A 13 -8.27 8.80 -19.39
C VAL A 13 -8.74 9.47 -18.12
N SER A 14 -9.47 8.72 -17.30
CA SER A 14 -9.95 9.16 -15.99
C SER A 14 -8.76 9.72 -15.21
N THR A 15 -8.73 11.04 -15.06
CA THR A 15 -7.77 11.76 -14.20
C THR A 15 -8.28 11.86 -12.76
N ALA A 16 -9.19 10.97 -12.36
CA ALA A 16 -9.57 10.86 -10.97
C ALA A 16 -8.34 10.41 -10.16
N PRO A 17 -7.92 11.13 -9.10
CA PRO A 17 -6.89 10.64 -8.21
C PRO A 17 -7.32 9.26 -7.67
N LEU A 18 -6.49 8.24 -7.84
CA LEU A 18 -6.75 6.87 -7.35
C LEU A 18 -6.70 6.75 -5.82
N THR A 19 -6.95 7.83 -5.09
CA THR A 19 -6.93 7.87 -3.64
C THR A 19 -8.35 8.00 -3.09
N SER A 20 -9.21 7.07 -3.47
CA SER A 20 -10.18 6.55 -2.50
C SER A 20 -9.77 5.12 -2.23
N VAL A 21 -8.67 4.98 -1.47
CA VAL A 21 -8.44 3.74 -0.74
C VAL A 21 -9.55 3.73 0.29
N GLN A 22 -10.63 3.03 -0.05
CA GLN A 22 -11.75 2.85 0.84
C GLN A 22 -11.20 2.28 2.15
N ASP A 23 -11.44 3.03 3.20
CA ASP A 23 -11.20 2.67 4.59
C ASP A 23 -12.01 1.40 4.86
N THR A 24 -11.40 0.23 4.65
CA THR A 24 -11.94 -1.02 5.17
C THR A 24 -11.75 -0.94 6.67
N ARG A 25 -12.72 -0.33 7.36
CA ARG A 25 -12.87 -0.47 8.81
C ARG A 25 -12.79 -1.95 9.13
N SER A 26 -11.62 -2.38 9.59
CA SER A 26 -11.41 -3.74 10.05
C SER A 26 -12.25 -3.88 11.32
N ARG A 27 -13.39 -4.57 11.21
CA ARG A 27 -14.14 -5.03 12.38
C ARG A 27 -13.24 -6.02 13.10
N GLY A 28 -12.49 -5.50 14.08
CA GLY A 28 -11.61 -6.29 14.93
C GLY A 28 -12.42 -7.34 15.68
N ASN A 29 -12.02 -8.61 15.54
CA ASN A 29 -12.38 -9.66 16.47
C ASN A 29 -11.17 -9.88 17.40
N GLY A 30 -11.13 -9.12 18.49
CA GLY A 30 -10.06 -9.18 19.48
C GLY A 30 -10.49 -10.01 20.69
N ASN A 31 -9.80 -11.10 20.97
CA ASN A 31 -9.82 -11.70 22.29
C ASN A 31 -8.39 -11.84 22.80
N GLY A 32 -8.07 -11.09 23.86
CA GLY A 32 -6.77 -11.08 24.56
C GLY A 32 -5.96 -9.80 24.37
N ASN A 33 -6.18 -8.77 25.21
CA ASN A 33 -5.37 -7.53 25.33
C ASN A 33 -4.90 -6.89 23.99
N GLY A 34 -5.75 -6.98 22.96
CA GLY A 34 -5.38 -6.91 21.55
C GLY A 34 -5.68 -5.59 20.85
N GLU A 35 -5.30 -4.45 21.44
CA GLU A 35 -5.36 -3.19 20.71
C GLU A 35 -4.25 -3.17 19.64
N ARG A 36 -4.62 -3.52 18.41
CA ARG A 36 -3.75 -3.35 17.25
C ARG A 36 -3.75 -1.88 16.89
N VAL A 37 -2.63 -1.21 17.15
CA VAL A 37 -2.44 0.18 16.75
C VAL A 37 -2.06 0.22 15.26
N LEU A 38 -2.82 0.97 14.48
CA LEU A 38 -2.45 1.29 13.10
C LEU A 38 -1.52 2.51 13.11
N MET A 39 -0.35 2.36 12.48
CA MET A 39 0.62 3.44 12.32
C MET A 39 0.85 3.72 10.84
N SER A 40 0.99 4.99 10.49
CA SER A 40 1.30 5.45 9.13
C SER A 40 2.60 6.22 9.14
N PHE A 41 3.50 5.88 8.22
CA PHE A 41 4.76 6.58 8.02
C PHE A 41 5.05 6.73 6.53
N LYS A 42 5.83 7.76 6.18
CA LYS A 42 6.27 7.99 4.81
C LYS A 42 7.58 7.25 4.58
N ILE A 43 7.66 6.54 3.46
CA ILE A 43 8.91 5.94 2.97
C ILE A 43 9.16 6.35 1.52
N PRO A 44 10.42 6.36 1.08
CA PRO A 44 10.77 6.43 -0.34
C PRO A 44 10.04 5.36 -1.17
N SER A 45 9.70 5.70 -2.43
CA SER A 45 8.90 4.83 -3.30
C SER A 45 9.62 3.56 -3.75
N ASP A 46 10.93 3.66 -3.95
CA ASP A 46 11.85 2.54 -4.18
C ASP A 46 11.82 1.54 -3.02
N LEU A 47 11.95 2.02 -1.78
CA LEU A 47 11.86 1.15 -0.60
C LEU A 47 10.50 0.47 -0.49
N LYS A 48 9.42 1.18 -0.83
CA LYS A 48 8.08 0.59 -0.90
C LYS A 48 8.01 -0.55 -1.93
N MET A 49 8.57 -0.35 -3.13
CA MET A 49 8.61 -1.39 -4.16
C MET A 49 9.40 -2.61 -3.70
N MET A 50 10.58 -2.40 -3.11
CA MET A 50 11.41 -3.48 -2.57
C MET A 50 10.68 -4.28 -1.48
N LEU A 51 10.01 -3.61 -0.55
CA LEU A 51 9.24 -4.28 0.51
C LEU A 51 8.08 -5.09 -0.04
N GLN A 52 7.39 -4.59 -1.07
CA GLN A 52 6.29 -5.29 -1.71
C GLN A 52 6.76 -6.52 -2.50
N GLU A 53 7.87 -6.39 -3.22
CA GLU A 53 8.48 -7.50 -3.95
C GLU A 53 8.94 -8.60 -3.00
N ASN A 54 9.67 -8.24 -1.94
CA ASN A 54 10.12 -9.18 -0.93
C ASN A 54 8.95 -9.87 -0.21
N ALA A 55 7.89 -9.12 0.12
CA ALA A 55 6.68 -9.70 0.69
C ALA A 55 6.03 -10.73 -0.24
N ARG A 56 5.97 -10.43 -1.55
CA ARG A 56 5.44 -11.33 -2.57
C ARG A 56 6.29 -12.60 -2.69
N GLU A 57 7.61 -12.48 -2.72
CA GLU A 57 8.53 -13.63 -2.80
C GLU A 57 8.42 -14.56 -1.59
N ARG A 58 8.20 -13.98 -0.40
CA ARG A 58 8.06 -14.71 0.87
C ARG A 58 6.63 -15.16 1.17
N GLY A 59 5.66 -14.86 0.31
CA GLY A 59 4.24 -15.18 0.55
C GLY A 59 3.66 -14.51 1.81
N THR A 60 4.13 -13.31 2.15
CA THR A 60 3.73 -12.56 3.35
C THR A 60 3.31 -11.13 3.01
N THR A 61 3.16 -10.26 4.01
CA THR A 61 2.86 -8.83 3.82
C THR A 61 4.06 -7.96 4.16
N ALA A 62 4.17 -6.80 3.51
CA ALA A 62 5.20 -5.80 3.85
C ALA A 62 5.13 -5.41 5.33
N SER A 63 3.92 -5.26 5.89
CA SER A 63 3.72 -4.99 7.32
C SER A 63 4.32 -6.06 8.21
N ARG A 64 4.24 -7.34 7.83
CA ARG A 64 4.84 -8.43 8.59
C ARG A 64 6.36 -8.36 8.57
N ILE A 65 6.96 -8.10 7.41
CA ILE A 65 8.42 -7.89 7.29
C ILE A 65 8.88 -6.76 8.20
N ILE A 66 8.14 -5.64 8.24
CA ILE A 66 8.47 -4.49 9.09
C ILE A 66 8.35 -4.86 10.58
N ILE A 67 7.26 -5.53 10.97
CA ILE A 67 7.06 -5.95 12.37
C ILE A 67 8.15 -6.92 12.81
N ASP A 68 8.53 -7.87 11.95
CA ASP A 68 9.57 -8.84 12.25
C ASP A 68 10.95 -8.16 12.35
N GLY A 69 11.24 -7.19 11.46
CA GLY A 69 12.45 -6.37 11.57
C GLY A 69 12.51 -5.54 12.86
N ILE A 70 11.38 -4.98 13.30
CA ILE A 70 11.29 -4.24 14.57
C ILE A 70 11.49 -5.17 15.76
N ARG A 71 10.88 -6.36 15.74
CA ARG A 71 11.05 -7.36 16.80
C ARG A 71 12.50 -7.79 16.92
N HIS A 72 13.14 -8.05 15.80
CA HIS A 72 14.55 -8.42 15.75
C HIS A 72 15.44 -7.33 16.35
N GLU A 73 15.25 -6.07 15.95
CA GLU A 73 16.00 -4.92 16.48
C GLU A 73 15.78 -4.72 17.99
N LEU A 74 14.58 -5.05 18.48
CA LEU A 74 14.23 -4.96 19.90
C LEU A 74 14.57 -6.23 20.70
N GLY A 75 15.11 -7.27 20.07
CA GLY A 75 15.38 -8.56 20.71
C GLY A 75 14.11 -9.30 21.19
N LEU A 76 13.01 -9.18 20.45
CA LEU A 76 11.69 -9.76 20.75
C LEU A 76 11.35 -10.93 19.82
N ASP A 77 12.35 -11.71 19.42
CA ASP A 77 12.19 -12.85 18.52
C ASP A 77 11.69 -14.12 19.25
N ASP A 78 11.68 -14.13 20.59
CA ASP A 78 11.18 -15.20 21.48
C ASP A 78 9.67 -15.15 21.77
#